data_AF-A0AAW2XSI9-F1
#
_entry.id   AF-A0AAW2XSI9-F1
#
_cell.length_a   1.000
_cell.length_b   1.000
_cell.length_c   1.000
_cell.angle_alpha   90.00
_cell.angle_beta   90.00
_cell.angle_gamma   90.00
#
_symmetry.space_group_name_H-M   'P 1'
#
loop_
_entity.id
_entity.type
_entity.pdbx_description
1 polymer ?
#
loop_
_entity_poly.entity_id
_entity_poly.type
_entity_poly.pdbx_seq_one_letter_code
_entity_poly.pdbx_strand_id
1 'polypeptide(L)'
;MQIVEGSADTVIIDIHRQLDGLPSTPSKPTIYRVDSHLRNDKWNDVYDPEILSVGPYHYGILRLQNMQQLKFRYLKRYLKHRNEQSVERYVLALVHMEKRARKCYADSFDLDENAFVMMMLLDGFFLIELFRYSSFKHLRDADDPIFRHERILSQLRHDILLLENQLPFFVLNQLFNMTKTDENPEDDLITLALRFFDGMLLNLSVSRVLTRLHVKIIDHLCGLIHDVWCLPFAEAISHKSNERDKWENINSITGLREAGIKFKRAKEDDNLMDIKFVNGVLRIPQLII
;
A
#
# COMPACT_ATOMS: atom_id res chain seq x y z
N MET A 1 -31.40 31.60 38.22
CA MET A 1 -31.31 31.80 36.76
C MET A 1 -29.89 32.23 36.31
N GLN A 2 -28.82 31.79 37.00
CA GLN A 2 -27.43 32.24 36.75
C GLN A 2 -26.45 31.09 36.41
N ILE A 3 -26.91 29.84 36.32
CA ILE A 3 -26.05 28.66 36.10
C ILE A 3 -25.96 28.29 34.61
N VAL A 4 -26.89 28.79 33.77
CA VAL A 4 -26.98 28.44 32.34
C VAL A 4 -25.99 29.26 31.49
N GLU A 5 -25.69 30.50 31.88
CA GLU A 5 -24.80 31.40 31.09
C GLU A 5 -23.33 30.92 31.10
N GLY A 6 -22.78 30.50 32.24
CA GLY A 6 -21.38 30.02 32.31
C GLY A 6 -21.11 28.71 31.56
N SER A 7 -22.14 27.87 31.38
CA SER A 7 -22.03 26.64 30.59
C SER A 7 -22.03 26.92 29.08
N ALA A 8 -22.77 27.95 28.64
CA ALA A 8 -22.81 28.34 27.23
C ALA A 8 -21.47 28.97 26.81
N ASP A 9 -20.89 29.82 27.67
CA ASP A 9 -19.60 30.48 27.40
C ASP A 9 -18.45 29.48 27.26
N THR A 10 -18.44 28.43 28.08
CA THR A 10 -17.42 27.36 28.00
C THR A 10 -17.52 26.61 26.66
N VAL A 11 -18.75 26.26 26.24
CA VAL A 11 -18.99 25.58 24.95
C VAL A 11 -18.59 26.47 23.78
N ILE A 12 -18.88 27.77 23.84
CA ILE A 12 -18.51 28.74 22.79
C ILE A 12 -16.99 28.85 22.66
N ILE A 13 -16.26 28.93 23.78
CA ILE A 13 -14.79 28.96 23.79
C ILE A 13 -14.21 27.67 23.22
N ASP A 14 -14.77 26.51 23.56
CA ASP A 14 -14.35 25.22 23.02
C ASP A 14 -14.61 25.12 21.51
N ILE A 15 -15.76 25.60 21.03
CA ILE A 15 -16.10 25.64 19.61
C ILE A 15 -15.13 26.57 18.86
N HIS A 16 -14.88 27.79 19.35
CA HIS A 16 -13.92 28.69 18.70
C HIS A 16 -12.52 28.10 18.65
N ARG A 17 -12.07 27.44 19.72
CA ARG A 17 -10.78 26.73 19.73
C ARG A 17 -10.71 25.62 18.69
N GLN A 18 -11.80 24.87 18.50
CA GLN A 18 -11.88 23.85 17.46
C GLN A 18 -11.87 24.46 16.06
N LEU A 19 -12.66 25.52 15.84
CA LEU A 19 -12.72 26.23 14.56
C LEU A 19 -11.39 26.87 14.18
N ASP A 20 -10.71 27.52 15.13
CA ASP A 20 -9.38 28.11 14.91
C ASP A 20 -8.30 27.04 14.69
N GLY A 21 -8.52 25.84 15.24
CA GLY A 21 -7.66 24.67 15.02
C GLY A 21 -7.89 23.97 13.67
N LEU A 22 -8.98 24.27 12.96
CA LEU A 22 -9.25 23.69 11.64
C LEU A 22 -8.33 24.35 10.59
N PRO A 23 -7.54 23.57 9.84
CA PRO A 23 -6.73 24.12 8.78
C PRO A 23 -7.63 24.74 7.69
N SER A 24 -7.23 25.90 7.16
CA SER A 24 -7.98 26.63 6.13
C SER A 24 -8.15 25.85 4.82
N THR A 25 -7.35 24.80 4.62
CA THR A 25 -7.52 23.82 3.54
C THR A 25 -7.59 22.42 4.14
N PRO A 26 -8.57 21.59 3.76
CA PRO A 26 -8.63 20.21 4.21
C PRO A 26 -7.35 19.48 3.74
N SER A 27 -6.72 18.76 4.67
CA SER A 27 -5.66 17.81 4.31
C SER A 27 -6.21 16.85 3.27
N LYS A 28 -5.39 16.45 2.30
CA LYS A 28 -5.73 15.38 1.36
C LYS A 28 -5.00 14.12 1.81
N PRO A 29 -5.58 13.33 2.73
CA PRO A 29 -4.98 12.07 3.14
C PRO A 29 -4.93 11.11 1.95
N THR A 30 -4.01 10.16 2.03
CA THR A 30 -3.77 9.16 1.00
C THR A 30 -3.90 7.73 1.54
N ILE A 31 -3.91 7.56 2.86
CA ILE A 31 -4.07 6.28 3.54
C ILE A 31 -5.36 6.33 4.37
N TYR A 32 -6.32 5.51 3.97
CA TYR A 32 -7.68 5.50 4.53
C TYR A 32 -7.95 4.22 5.28
N ARG A 33 -8.81 4.30 6.30
CA ARG A 33 -9.49 3.10 6.77
C ARG A 33 -10.58 2.68 5.79
N VAL A 34 -10.79 1.38 5.71
CA VAL A 34 -11.90 0.73 5.05
C VAL A 34 -13.18 1.16 5.75
N ASP A 35 -14.13 1.59 4.94
CA ASP A 35 -15.41 2.08 5.40
C ASP A 35 -16.13 1.04 6.27
N SER A 36 -16.74 1.50 7.37
CA SER A 36 -17.46 0.66 8.32
C SER A 36 -18.58 -0.18 7.70
N HIS A 37 -19.19 0.27 6.59
CA HIS A 37 -20.22 -0.49 5.88
C HIS A 37 -19.65 -1.70 5.14
N LEU A 38 -18.39 -1.64 4.71
CA LEU A 38 -17.68 -2.79 4.13
C LEU A 38 -17.23 -3.76 5.23
N ARG A 39 -16.88 -3.22 6.40
CA ARG A 39 -16.61 -3.98 7.63
C ARG A 39 -17.89 -4.38 8.37
N ASN A 40 -18.73 -5.19 7.72
CA ASN A 40 -19.82 -5.84 8.47
C ASN A 40 -19.29 -7.02 9.31
N ASP A 41 -20.07 -7.47 10.29
CA ASP A 41 -19.69 -8.51 11.26
C ASP A 41 -19.17 -9.82 10.64
N LYS A 42 -19.48 -10.10 9.36
CA LYS A 42 -19.04 -11.33 8.67
C LYS A 42 -17.69 -11.21 7.99
N TRP A 43 -17.21 -10.00 7.73
CA TRP A 43 -16.00 -9.74 6.92
C TRP A 43 -15.04 -8.74 7.58
N ASN A 44 -15.21 -8.50 8.88
CA ASN A 44 -14.42 -7.49 9.58
C ASN A 44 -12.92 -7.83 9.64
N ASP A 45 -12.59 -9.11 9.73
CA ASP A 45 -11.23 -9.63 9.84
C ASP A 45 -10.47 -9.68 8.50
N VAL A 46 -11.15 -9.61 7.36
CA VAL A 46 -10.52 -9.64 6.02
C VAL A 46 -9.62 -8.44 5.77
N TYR A 47 -9.88 -7.32 6.45
CA TYR A 47 -9.10 -6.10 6.30
C TYR A 47 -7.98 -5.97 7.34
N ASP A 48 -7.88 -6.92 8.27
CA ASP A 48 -6.86 -6.94 9.29
C ASP A 48 -5.63 -7.73 8.84
N PRO A 49 -4.41 -7.29 9.20
CA PRO A 49 -3.21 -8.06 8.92
C PRO A 49 -3.17 -9.38 9.70
N GLU A 50 -2.68 -10.43 9.04
CA GLU A 50 -2.54 -11.76 9.59
C GLU A 50 -1.26 -11.91 10.43
N ILE A 51 -0.13 -11.43 9.90
CA ILE A 51 1.22 -11.63 10.47
C ILE A 51 2.05 -10.35 10.53
N LEU A 52 1.79 -9.34 9.72
CA LEU A 52 2.59 -8.11 9.62
C LEU A 52 1.72 -6.86 9.72
N SER A 53 1.89 -6.10 10.79
CA SER A 53 1.44 -4.69 10.83
C SER A 53 2.45 -3.80 10.11
N VAL A 54 1.98 -2.82 9.35
CA VAL A 54 2.74 -1.74 8.73
C VAL A 54 1.95 -0.45 8.91
N GLY A 55 2.58 0.57 9.50
CA GLY A 55 1.89 1.81 9.80
C GLY A 55 1.06 1.74 11.09
N PRO A 56 0.36 2.85 11.41
CA PRO A 56 -0.16 3.11 12.74
C PRO A 56 -1.50 2.43 13.05
N TYR A 57 -2.33 2.12 12.04
CA TYR A 57 -3.69 1.63 12.28
C TYR A 57 -3.74 0.23 12.93
N HIS A 58 -2.71 -0.59 12.71
CA HIS A 58 -2.59 -1.94 13.28
C HIS A 58 -1.40 -2.07 14.25
N TYR A 59 -0.82 -0.95 14.68
CA TYR A 59 0.35 -0.95 15.55
C TYR A 59 0.02 -1.51 16.94
N GLY A 60 0.96 -2.27 17.52
CA GLY A 60 0.85 -2.77 18.89
C GLY A 60 -0.07 -3.99 19.08
N ILE A 61 -0.62 -4.56 18.01
CA ILE A 61 -1.44 -5.77 18.09
C ILE A 61 -0.61 -6.94 18.62
N LEU A 62 -1.04 -7.52 19.75
CA LEU A 62 -0.31 -8.58 20.46
C LEU A 62 -0.01 -9.81 19.59
N ARG A 63 -0.98 -10.25 18.77
CA ARG A 63 -0.79 -11.42 17.87
C ARG A 63 0.32 -11.22 16.82
N LEU A 64 0.71 -9.98 16.53
CA LEU A 64 1.72 -9.63 15.52
C LEU A 64 3.11 -9.36 16.12
N GLN A 65 3.28 -9.54 17.43
CA GLN A 65 4.52 -9.21 18.15
C GLN A 65 5.75 -9.97 17.63
N ASN A 66 5.58 -11.22 17.19
CA ASN A 66 6.68 -12.02 16.62
C ASN A 66 7.28 -11.33 15.39
N MET A 67 6.44 -10.79 14.51
CA MET A 67 6.89 -10.06 13.34
C MET A 67 7.54 -8.74 13.73
N GLN A 68 7.05 -8.07 14.78
CA GLN A 68 7.69 -6.86 15.31
C GLN A 68 9.13 -7.14 15.77
N GLN A 69 9.38 -8.27 16.46
CA GLN A 69 10.75 -8.67 16.82
C GLN A 69 11.61 -8.96 15.59
N LEU A 70 11.02 -9.51 14.53
CA LEU A 70 11.74 -9.78 13.29
C LEU A 70 12.16 -8.48 12.57
N LYS A 71 11.34 -7.43 12.60
CA LYS A 71 11.72 -6.10 12.09
C LYS A 71 12.98 -5.55 12.78
N PHE A 72 13.09 -5.71 14.10
CA PHE A 72 14.32 -5.35 14.83
C PHE A 72 15.53 -6.18 14.39
N ARG A 73 15.35 -7.48 14.13
CA ARG A 73 16.43 -8.33 13.63
C ARG A 73 16.91 -7.86 12.26
N TYR A 74 15.98 -7.48 11.38
CA TYR A 74 16.28 -6.91 10.07
C TYR A 74 17.08 -5.61 10.19
N LEU A 75 16.63 -4.67 11.03
CA LEU A 75 17.37 -3.44 11.30
C LEU A 75 18.77 -3.70 11.88
N LYS A 76 18.87 -4.58 12.89
CA LYS A 76 20.16 -4.94 13.50
C LYS A 76 21.13 -5.57 12.48
N ARG A 77 20.59 -6.41 11.59
CA ARG A 77 21.36 -7.06 10.51
C ARG A 77 21.88 -6.04 9.51
N TYR A 78 21.01 -5.14 9.05
CA TYR A 78 21.38 -4.03 8.17
C TYR A 78 22.52 -3.20 8.76
N LEU A 79 22.38 -2.75 10.02
CA LEU A 79 23.40 -1.94 10.70
C LEU A 79 24.75 -2.68 10.78
N LYS A 80 24.72 -3.98 11.12
CA LYS A 80 25.92 -4.82 11.15
C LYS A 80 26.60 -4.90 9.78
N HIS A 81 25.84 -5.09 8.70
CA HIS A 81 26.39 -5.18 7.35
C HIS A 81 27.01 -3.85 6.87
N ARG A 82 26.41 -2.72 7.24
CA ARG A 82 26.94 -1.38 6.93
C ARG A 82 28.03 -0.90 7.89
N ASN A 83 28.37 -1.70 8.90
CA ASN A 83 29.25 -1.30 9.99
C ASN A 83 28.79 0.00 10.69
N GLU A 84 27.47 0.21 10.77
CA GLU A 84 26.86 1.34 11.44
C GLU A 84 26.53 0.97 12.89
N GLN A 85 26.91 1.83 13.84
CA GLN A 85 26.68 1.60 15.27
C GLN A 85 25.41 2.30 15.79
N SER A 86 24.79 3.14 14.98
CA SER A 86 23.68 4.01 15.39
C SER A 86 22.63 4.15 14.29
N VAL A 87 21.39 4.35 14.71
CA VAL A 87 20.25 4.68 13.83
C VAL A 87 19.97 6.18 13.75
N GLU A 88 20.77 7.01 14.44
CA GLU A 88 20.55 8.44 14.65
C GLU A 88 20.23 9.19 13.35
N ARG A 89 21.01 8.98 12.29
CA ARG A 89 20.77 9.65 11.00
C ARG A 89 19.39 9.36 10.42
N TYR A 90 18.92 8.12 10.54
CA TYR A 90 17.61 7.71 10.02
C TYR A 90 16.49 8.26 10.90
N VAL A 91 16.66 8.22 12.22
CA VAL A 91 15.70 8.77 13.18
C VAL A 91 15.54 10.29 12.95
N LEU A 92 16.64 11.02 12.82
CA LEU A 92 16.61 12.45 12.52
C LEU A 92 15.85 12.74 11.22
N ALA A 93 16.13 12.00 10.14
CA ALA A 93 15.40 12.18 8.88
C ALA A 93 13.89 11.97 9.06
N LEU A 94 13.48 10.94 9.81
CA LEU A 94 12.07 10.62 10.05
C LEU A 94 11.37 11.64 10.95
N VAL A 95 12.04 12.18 11.97
CA VAL A 95 11.51 13.27 12.82
C VAL A 95 11.14 14.49 11.98
N HIS A 96 11.98 14.88 11.02
CA HIS A 96 11.69 16.02 10.13
C HIS A 96 10.47 15.78 9.23
N MET A 97 10.08 14.52 9.03
CA MET A 97 9.03 14.11 8.11
C MET A 97 7.75 13.67 8.82
N GLU A 98 7.80 13.54 10.15
CA GLU A 98 6.74 13.01 11.01
C GLU A 98 5.39 13.68 10.74
N LYS A 99 5.33 15.01 10.84
CA LYS A 99 4.08 15.77 10.68
C LYS A 99 3.49 15.61 9.28
N ARG A 100 4.35 15.49 8.27
CA ARG A 100 3.93 15.25 6.88
C ARG A 100 3.40 13.83 6.73
N ALA A 101 4.08 12.83 7.29
CA ALA A 101 3.66 11.44 7.24
C ALA A 101 2.34 11.22 7.98
N ARG A 102 2.16 11.84 9.14
CA ARG A 102 0.91 11.79 9.91
C ARG A 102 -0.28 12.35 9.14
N LYS A 103 -0.09 13.42 8.36
CA LYS A 103 -1.13 14.01 7.49
C LYS A 103 -1.56 13.13 6.31
N CYS A 104 -0.82 12.07 5.99
CA CYS A 104 -1.23 11.10 4.98
C CYS A 104 -2.35 10.17 5.47
N TYR A 105 -2.54 10.03 6.78
CA TYR A 105 -3.59 9.20 7.37
C TYR A 105 -4.88 9.99 7.51
N ALA A 106 -5.98 9.44 7.00
CA ALA A 106 -7.30 10.07 7.06
C ALA A 106 -7.88 10.10 8.48
N ASP A 107 -7.60 9.05 9.25
CA ASP A 107 -8.11 8.85 10.59
C ASP A 107 -7.01 9.11 11.63
N SER A 108 -7.42 9.58 12.81
CA SER A 108 -6.51 9.73 13.94
C SER A 108 -6.06 8.38 14.48
N PHE A 109 -4.87 8.33 15.06
CA PHE A 109 -4.31 7.15 15.71
C PHE A 109 -3.52 7.52 16.97
N ASP A 110 -3.53 6.61 17.96
CA ASP A 110 -2.94 6.82 19.29
C ASP A 110 -1.45 6.45 19.31
N LEU A 111 -0.63 7.25 18.63
CA LEU A 111 0.83 7.20 18.73
C LEU A 111 1.38 8.59 18.94
N ASP A 112 2.20 8.73 19.98
CA ASP A 112 3.04 9.91 20.15
C ASP A 112 4.08 10.02 19.02
N GLU A 113 4.77 11.16 18.98
CA GLU A 113 5.76 11.47 17.94
C GLU A 113 6.88 10.41 17.89
N ASN A 114 7.40 10.01 19.05
CA ASN A 114 8.53 9.09 19.14
C ASN A 114 8.14 7.67 18.73
N ALA A 115 6.99 7.20 19.19
CA ALA A 115 6.44 5.90 18.84
C ALA A 115 6.15 5.80 17.33
N PHE A 116 5.61 6.88 16.74
CA PHE A 116 5.35 6.91 15.31
C PHE A 116 6.64 6.95 14.47
N VAL A 117 7.66 7.73 14.87
CA VAL A 117 8.98 7.73 14.22
C VAL A 117 9.65 6.35 14.31
N MET A 118 9.60 5.71 15.47
CA MET A 118 10.13 4.36 15.69
C MET A 118 9.43 3.31 14.82
N MET A 119 8.10 3.40 14.72
CA MET A 119 7.31 2.56 13.83
C MET A 119 7.73 2.77 12.36
N MET A 120 7.81 4.02 11.88
CA MET A 120 8.21 4.32 10.50
C MET A 120 9.61 3.76 10.19
N LEU A 121 10.54 3.85 11.15
CA LEU A 121 11.88 3.30 11.02
C LEU A 121 11.85 1.79 10.83
N LEU A 122 11.22 1.07 11.76
CA LEU A 122 11.21 -0.39 11.77
C LEU A 122 10.47 -0.96 10.56
N ASP A 123 9.30 -0.40 10.26
CA ASP A 123 8.47 -0.85 9.15
C ASP A 123 9.12 -0.53 7.81
N GLY A 124 9.71 0.67 7.67
CA GLY A 124 10.41 1.08 6.46
C GLY A 124 11.65 0.23 6.18
N PHE A 125 12.51 0.02 7.18
CA PHE A 125 13.68 -0.85 7.04
C PHE A 125 13.30 -2.29 6.73
N PHE A 126 12.28 -2.80 7.40
CA PHE A 126 11.81 -4.16 7.17
C PHE A 126 11.37 -4.36 5.72
N LEU A 127 10.54 -3.47 5.18
CA LEU A 127 10.05 -3.57 3.79
C LEU A 127 11.20 -3.46 2.78
N ILE A 128 12.10 -2.49 2.96
CA ILE A 128 13.26 -2.29 2.07
C ILE A 128 14.15 -3.54 2.04
N GLU A 129 14.54 -4.04 3.20
CA GLU A 129 15.41 -5.21 3.30
C GLU A 129 14.71 -6.49 2.84
N LEU A 130 13.40 -6.64 3.11
CA LEU A 130 12.60 -7.75 2.60
C LEU A 130 12.61 -7.79 1.06
N PHE A 131 12.41 -6.64 0.40
CA PHE A 131 12.42 -6.57 -1.07
C PHE A 131 13.81 -6.86 -1.65
N ARG A 132 14.88 -6.35 -1.01
CA ARG A 132 16.26 -6.65 -1.36
C ARG A 132 16.57 -8.14 -1.21
N TYR A 133 16.21 -8.75 -0.08
CA TYR A 133 16.46 -10.17 0.15
C TYR A 133 15.66 -11.03 -0.83
N SER A 134 14.43 -10.63 -1.18
CA SER A 134 13.66 -11.31 -2.22
C SER A 134 14.37 -11.32 -3.57
N SER A 135 14.90 -10.17 -4.01
CA SER A 135 15.56 -10.03 -5.31
C SER A 135 16.99 -10.58 -5.32
N PHE A 136 17.73 -10.40 -4.24
CA PHE A 136 19.15 -10.72 -4.11
C PHE A 136 19.35 -11.86 -3.11
N LYS A 137 19.23 -13.10 -3.60
CA LYS A 137 19.34 -14.31 -2.77
C LYS A 137 20.63 -14.41 -1.97
N HIS A 138 21.73 -13.85 -2.48
CA HIS A 138 23.03 -13.82 -1.81
C HIS A 138 23.07 -12.95 -0.55
N LEU A 139 22.10 -12.04 -0.38
CA LEU A 139 21.94 -11.21 0.82
C LEU A 139 21.13 -11.91 1.92
N ARG A 140 20.60 -13.11 1.70
CA ARG A 140 19.79 -13.84 2.70
C ARG A 140 20.70 -14.57 3.68
N ASP A 141 20.29 -14.61 4.94
CA ASP A 141 20.85 -15.58 5.88
C ASP A 141 20.27 -16.95 5.54
N ALA A 142 21.07 -18.01 5.68
CA ALA A 142 20.61 -19.39 5.47
C ALA A 142 19.40 -19.76 6.36
N ASP A 143 19.29 -19.09 7.51
CA ASP A 143 18.28 -19.37 8.53
C ASP A 143 17.15 -18.33 8.62
N ASP A 144 17.00 -17.48 7.60
CA ASP A 144 15.93 -16.48 7.61
C ASP A 144 14.53 -17.14 7.63
N PRO A 145 13.71 -16.90 8.68
CA PRO A 145 12.43 -17.57 8.83
C PRO A 145 11.42 -17.22 7.73
N ILE A 146 11.52 -16.05 7.09
CA ILE A 146 10.60 -15.62 6.03
C ILE A 146 10.78 -16.46 4.77
N PHE A 147 12.04 -16.66 4.37
CA PHE A 147 12.36 -17.31 3.09
C PHE A 147 12.42 -18.85 3.16
N ARG A 148 12.14 -19.43 4.34
CA ARG A 148 12.04 -20.89 4.53
C ARG A 148 10.70 -21.47 4.07
N HIS A 149 9.62 -20.67 4.09
CA HIS A 149 8.28 -21.14 3.79
C HIS A 149 7.53 -20.16 2.88
N GLU A 150 7.15 -20.61 1.68
CA GLU A 150 6.38 -19.79 0.72
C GLU A 150 5.07 -19.26 1.31
N ARG A 151 4.45 -20.01 2.23
CA ARG A 151 3.25 -19.57 2.94
C ARG A 151 3.44 -18.23 3.67
N ILE A 152 4.60 -18.02 4.30
CA ILE A 152 4.91 -16.76 5.00
C ILE A 152 5.01 -15.63 3.99
N LEU A 153 5.67 -15.86 2.83
CA LEU A 153 5.75 -14.87 1.76
C LEU A 153 4.37 -14.50 1.21
N SER A 154 3.47 -15.46 1.03
CA SER A 154 2.09 -15.19 0.61
C SER A 154 1.33 -14.34 1.62
N GLN A 155 1.44 -14.64 2.91
CA GLN A 155 0.81 -13.85 3.97
C GLN A 155 1.42 -12.44 4.08
N LEU A 156 2.74 -12.30 3.92
CA LEU A 156 3.40 -11.00 3.88
C LEU A 156 2.91 -10.17 2.68
N ARG A 157 2.84 -10.77 1.49
CA ARG A 157 2.34 -10.05 0.31
C ARG A 157 0.90 -9.59 0.49
N HIS A 158 0.05 -10.43 1.09
CA HIS A 158 -1.32 -10.04 1.47
C HIS A 158 -1.32 -8.82 2.40
N ASP A 159 -0.63 -8.94 3.55
CA ASP A 159 -0.64 -7.89 4.56
C ASP A 159 -0.04 -6.56 4.07
N ILE A 160 1.03 -6.60 3.27
CA ILE A 160 1.67 -5.39 2.72
C ILE A 160 0.75 -4.65 1.74
N LEU A 161 -0.24 -5.31 1.15
CA LEU A 161 -1.19 -4.69 0.21
C LEU A 161 -2.53 -4.28 0.84
N LEU A 162 -2.75 -4.56 2.13
CA LEU A 162 -3.94 -4.09 2.83
C LEU A 162 -3.95 -2.56 2.90
N LEU A 163 -5.09 -1.95 2.54
CA LEU A 163 -5.25 -0.49 2.45
C LEU A 163 -4.90 0.24 3.77
N GLU A 164 -5.25 -0.38 4.90
CA GLU A 164 -5.03 0.19 6.23
C GLU A 164 -3.63 -0.07 6.79
N ASN A 165 -2.86 -0.90 6.09
CA ASN A 165 -1.58 -1.42 6.55
C ASN A 165 -0.44 -0.82 5.73
N GLN A 166 -0.40 0.52 5.65
CA GLN A 166 0.46 1.24 4.73
C GLN A 166 1.37 2.26 5.44
N LEU A 167 2.54 2.47 4.83
CA LEU A 167 3.39 3.64 5.07
C LEU A 167 3.31 4.58 3.86
N PRO A 168 3.45 5.91 4.07
CA PRO A 168 3.61 6.83 2.97
C PRO A 168 4.88 6.49 2.17
N PHE A 169 4.76 6.36 0.85
CA PHE A 169 5.85 5.91 0.00
C PHE A 169 7.07 6.83 0.06
N PHE A 170 6.87 8.13 0.27
CA PHE A 170 7.97 9.08 0.40
C PHE A 170 8.86 8.80 1.63
N VAL A 171 8.32 8.18 2.69
CA VAL A 171 9.10 7.71 3.85
C VAL A 171 9.98 6.53 3.44
N LEU A 172 9.42 5.56 2.71
CA LEU A 172 10.17 4.43 2.15
C LEU A 172 11.28 4.92 1.21
N ASN A 173 10.96 5.86 0.32
CA ASN A 173 11.91 6.43 -0.62
C ASN A 173 13.06 7.17 0.09
N GLN A 174 12.75 7.93 1.14
CA GLN A 174 13.78 8.61 1.94
C GLN A 174 14.74 7.59 2.58
N LEU A 175 14.21 6.60 3.30
CA LEU A 175 15.02 5.56 3.92
C LEU A 175 15.80 4.79 2.86
N PHE A 176 15.17 4.41 1.75
CA PHE A 176 15.82 3.69 0.65
C PHE A 176 17.04 4.45 0.13
N ASN A 177 16.90 5.73 -0.18
CA ASN A 177 18.00 6.58 -0.67
C ASN A 177 19.15 6.69 0.35
N MET A 178 18.86 6.70 1.65
CA MET A 178 19.88 6.71 2.69
C MET A 178 20.61 5.37 2.86
N THR A 179 20.02 4.27 2.34
CA THR A 179 20.59 2.92 2.41
C THR A 179 21.11 2.42 1.07
N LYS A 180 20.94 3.16 -0.02
CA LYS A 180 21.34 2.77 -1.37
C LYS A 180 22.87 2.74 -1.49
N THR A 181 23.39 1.74 -2.20
CA THR A 181 24.78 1.73 -2.67
C THR A 181 24.80 1.81 -4.17
N ASP A 182 25.67 2.66 -4.74
CA ASP A 182 25.75 2.94 -6.19
C ASP A 182 26.22 1.74 -7.05
N GLU A 183 26.31 0.56 -6.47
CA GLU A 183 26.93 -0.62 -7.07
C GLU A 183 25.97 -1.43 -7.94
N ASN A 184 24.65 -1.27 -7.80
CA ASN A 184 23.67 -2.05 -8.56
C ASN A 184 22.50 -1.20 -9.09
N PRO A 185 22.36 -1.03 -10.42
CA PRO A 185 21.21 -0.31 -11.00
C PRO A 185 19.87 -1.03 -10.77
N GLU A 186 19.87 -2.32 -10.41
CA GLU A 186 18.67 -3.05 -10.02
C GLU A 186 18.25 -2.83 -8.55
N ASP A 187 19.09 -2.17 -7.73
CA ASP A 187 18.71 -1.70 -6.38
C ASP A 187 17.90 -0.40 -6.52
N ASP A 188 16.70 -0.55 -7.07
CA ASP A 188 15.69 0.50 -7.21
C ASP A 188 14.41 0.09 -6.46
N LEU A 189 13.89 0.96 -5.59
CA LEU A 189 12.80 0.63 -4.68
C LEU A 189 11.54 0.14 -5.41
N ILE A 190 11.17 0.79 -6.51
CA ILE A 190 9.99 0.42 -7.30
C ILE A 190 10.23 -0.94 -7.95
N THR A 191 11.38 -1.12 -8.60
CA THR A 191 11.76 -2.38 -9.24
C THR A 191 11.76 -3.55 -8.26
N LEU A 192 12.32 -3.36 -7.07
CA LEU A 192 12.36 -4.36 -6.00
C LEU A 192 10.96 -4.70 -5.47
N ALA A 193 10.12 -3.69 -5.25
CA ALA A 193 8.73 -3.90 -4.85
C ALA A 193 7.95 -4.69 -5.90
N LEU A 194 8.03 -4.29 -7.18
CA LEU A 194 7.34 -5.00 -8.27
C LEU A 194 7.80 -6.46 -8.40
N ARG A 195 9.11 -6.73 -8.28
CA ARG A 195 9.65 -8.10 -8.26
C ARG A 195 9.13 -8.91 -7.07
N PHE A 196 8.97 -8.30 -5.90
CA PHE A 196 8.41 -8.98 -4.73
C PHE A 196 6.95 -9.43 -4.94
N PHE A 197 6.19 -8.62 -5.70
CA PHE A 197 4.79 -8.86 -6.04
C PHE A 197 4.57 -9.51 -7.42
N ASP A 198 5.61 -9.99 -8.11
CA ASP A 198 5.53 -10.45 -9.51
C ASP A 198 4.41 -11.48 -9.75
N GLY A 199 4.26 -12.46 -8.85
CA GLY A 199 3.17 -13.46 -8.91
C GLY A 199 1.75 -12.90 -8.74
N MET A 200 1.61 -11.65 -8.30
CA MET A 200 0.34 -10.92 -8.15
C MET A 200 0.11 -9.89 -9.25
N LEU A 201 1.04 -9.71 -10.20
CA LEU A 201 0.93 -8.72 -11.28
C LEU A 201 0.04 -9.16 -12.46
N LEU A 202 -0.79 -10.20 -12.28
CA LEU A 202 -1.76 -10.65 -13.29
C LEU A 202 -1.15 -10.95 -14.68
N ASN A 203 0.05 -11.56 -14.68
CA ASN A 203 0.91 -11.84 -15.85
C ASN A 203 1.56 -10.62 -16.51
N LEU A 204 1.47 -9.42 -15.92
CA LEU A 204 2.23 -8.27 -16.39
C LEU A 204 3.72 -8.43 -16.05
N SER A 205 4.58 -8.39 -17.07
CA SER A 205 6.03 -8.43 -16.81
C SER A 205 6.52 -7.10 -16.21
N VAL A 206 7.38 -7.19 -15.19
CA VAL A 206 7.96 -6.02 -14.52
C VAL A 206 8.60 -5.03 -15.51
N SER A 207 9.29 -5.52 -16.55
CA SER A 207 9.90 -4.66 -17.58
C SER A 207 8.86 -3.88 -18.40
N ARG A 208 7.70 -4.48 -18.71
CA ARG A 208 6.61 -3.78 -19.41
C ARG A 208 5.95 -2.75 -18.49
N VAL A 209 5.83 -3.05 -17.21
CA VAL A 209 5.27 -2.14 -16.21
C VAL A 209 6.17 -0.91 -16.03
N LEU A 210 7.47 -1.10 -15.80
CA LEU A 210 8.43 -0.01 -15.59
C LEU A 210 8.53 0.95 -16.78
N THR A 211 8.39 0.46 -18.01
CA THR A 211 8.41 1.32 -19.22
C THR A 211 7.13 2.14 -19.41
N ARG A 212 6.02 1.74 -18.78
CA ARG A 212 4.68 2.31 -18.98
C ARG A 212 4.15 3.09 -17.79
N LEU A 213 4.71 2.84 -16.60
CA LEU A 213 4.48 3.65 -15.41
C LEU A 213 4.92 5.08 -15.70
N HIS A 214 3.96 5.93 -16.04
CA HIS A 214 4.13 7.37 -15.94
C HIS A 214 4.20 7.64 -14.45
N VAL A 215 5.40 7.80 -13.90
CA VAL A 215 5.62 7.96 -12.47
C VAL A 215 4.92 9.24 -12.01
N LYS A 216 3.66 9.09 -11.60
CA LYS A 216 2.95 10.05 -10.77
C LYS A 216 3.58 10.02 -9.38
N ILE A 217 3.16 10.95 -8.54
CA ILE A 217 3.44 10.88 -7.10
C ILE A 217 2.86 9.56 -6.60
N ILE A 218 3.72 8.64 -6.14
CA ILE A 218 3.31 7.39 -5.50
C ILE A 218 3.03 7.71 -4.04
N ASP A 219 1.81 7.42 -3.59
CA ASP A 219 1.40 7.74 -2.22
C ASP A 219 1.78 6.65 -1.21
N HIS A 220 1.61 5.38 -1.57
CA HIS A 220 1.95 4.20 -0.76
C HIS A 220 2.05 2.94 -1.65
N LEU A 221 2.50 1.80 -1.08
CA LEU A 221 2.75 0.56 -1.84
C LEU A 221 1.49 -0.05 -2.46
N CYS A 222 0.39 -0.10 -1.71
CA CYS A 222 -0.89 -0.57 -2.25
C CYS A 222 -1.33 0.28 -3.46
N GLY A 223 -1.14 1.62 -3.41
CA GLY A 223 -1.43 2.52 -4.53
C GLY A 223 -0.55 2.26 -5.76
N LEU A 224 0.75 1.98 -5.55
CA LEU A 224 1.66 1.57 -6.62
C LEU A 224 1.15 0.31 -7.34
N ILE A 225 0.82 -0.75 -6.59
CA ILE A 225 0.35 -2.00 -7.19
C ILE A 225 -1.02 -1.82 -7.85
N HIS A 226 -1.91 -1.03 -7.26
CA HIS A 226 -3.19 -0.66 -7.86
C HIS A 226 -3.00 0.05 -9.22
N ASP A 227 -2.09 1.01 -9.30
CA ASP A 227 -1.79 1.71 -10.56
C ASP A 227 -1.28 0.75 -11.64
N VAL A 228 -0.44 -0.22 -11.25
CA VAL A 228 0.04 -1.28 -12.15
C VAL A 228 -1.10 -2.13 -12.68
N TRP A 229 -2.02 -2.58 -11.81
CA TRP A 229 -3.20 -3.33 -12.23
C TRP A 229 -4.14 -2.53 -13.14
N CYS A 230 -4.14 -1.20 -13.01
CA CYS A 230 -4.96 -0.31 -13.84
C CYS A 230 -4.34 0.05 -15.20
N LEU A 231 -3.04 -0.22 -15.42
CA LEU A 231 -2.35 0.12 -16.69
C LEU A 231 -3.09 -0.40 -17.94
N PRO A 232 -3.56 -1.66 -18.00
CA PRO A 232 -4.27 -2.17 -19.18
C PRO A 232 -5.56 -1.40 -19.50
N PHE A 233 -6.27 -0.92 -18.46
CA PHE A 233 -7.50 -0.14 -18.63
C PHE A 233 -7.22 1.28 -19.11
N ALA A 234 -6.18 1.93 -18.55
CA ALA A 234 -5.80 3.27 -18.94
C ALA A 234 -5.46 3.35 -20.44
N GLU A 235 -4.76 2.34 -20.99
CA GLU A 235 -4.47 2.24 -22.42
C GLU A 235 -5.76 2.10 -23.25
N ALA A 236 -6.67 1.21 -22.84
CA ALA A 236 -7.94 0.98 -23.52
C ALA A 236 -8.85 2.24 -23.55
N ILE A 237 -8.86 3.01 -22.46
CA ILE A 237 -9.69 4.23 -22.32
C ILE A 237 -9.04 5.44 -22.99
N SER A 238 -7.70 5.53 -23.05
CA SER A 238 -7.02 6.66 -23.73
C SER A 238 -7.40 6.80 -25.22
N HIS A 239 -7.84 5.71 -25.84
CA HIS A 239 -8.35 5.69 -27.22
C HIS A 239 -9.83 6.08 -27.36
N LYS A 240 -10.54 6.32 -26.24
CA LYS A 240 -11.96 6.68 -26.21
C LYS A 240 -12.28 7.56 -24.99
N SER A 241 -12.34 8.89 -25.16
CA SER A 241 -13.38 9.68 -24.49
C SER A 241 -13.31 11.17 -24.87
N ASN A 242 -14.37 11.63 -25.53
CA ASN A 242 -14.82 13.02 -25.48
C ASN A 242 -16.28 13.11 -24.97
N GLU A 243 -16.80 12.05 -24.35
CA GLU A 243 -18.18 11.99 -23.88
C GLU A 243 -18.22 11.91 -22.35
N ARG A 244 -19.13 12.69 -21.75
CA ARG A 244 -19.40 12.66 -20.32
C ARG A 244 -20.17 11.38 -20.02
N ASP A 245 -19.51 10.43 -19.36
CA ASP A 245 -20.13 9.17 -18.96
C ASP A 245 -21.32 9.42 -18.03
N LYS A 246 -22.52 9.10 -18.52
CA LYS A 246 -23.67 8.81 -17.66
C LYS A 246 -23.42 7.45 -17.02
N TRP A 247 -23.77 7.31 -15.75
CA TRP A 247 -23.72 6.02 -15.06
C TRP A 247 -24.77 5.09 -15.67
N GLU A 248 -24.40 4.40 -16.74
CA GLU A 248 -25.26 3.42 -17.37
C GLU A 248 -25.19 2.10 -16.59
N ASN A 249 -26.35 1.47 -16.39
CA ASN A 249 -26.41 0.17 -15.74
C ASN A 249 -25.68 -0.86 -16.60
N ILE A 250 -24.76 -1.59 -15.97
CA ILE A 250 -24.09 -2.72 -16.62
C ILE A 250 -25.14 -3.81 -16.87
N ASN A 251 -25.30 -4.21 -18.13
CA ASN A 251 -26.21 -5.29 -18.50
C ASN A 251 -25.81 -6.62 -17.84
N SER A 252 -26.79 -7.38 -17.34
CA SER A 252 -26.54 -8.69 -16.74
C SER A 252 -25.96 -9.67 -17.78
N ILE A 253 -25.22 -10.69 -17.31
CA ILE A 253 -24.68 -11.74 -18.19
C ILE A 253 -25.80 -12.38 -19.02
N THR A 254 -26.97 -12.59 -18.43
CA THR A 254 -28.16 -13.12 -19.13
C THR A 254 -28.61 -12.17 -20.23
N GLY A 255 -28.76 -10.88 -19.95
CA GLY A 255 -29.18 -9.89 -20.95
C GLY A 255 -28.18 -9.76 -22.10
N LEU A 256 -26.87 -9.85 -21.82
CA LEU A 256 -25.85 -9.88 -22.86
C LEU A 256 -25.99 -11.11 -23.77
N ARG A 257 -26.29 -12.29 -23.20
CA ARG A 257 -26.52 -13.51 -23.99
C ARG A 257 -27.79 -13.42 -24.85
N GLU A 258 -28.87 -12.87 -24.30
CA GLU A 258 -30.12 -12.64 -25.01
C GLU A 258 -29.95 -11.65 -26.16
N ALA A 259 -29.09 -10.64 -25.99
CA ALA A 259 -28.68 -9.72 -27.05
C ALA A 259 -27.76 -10.37 -28.12
N GLY A 260 -27.49 -11.67 -28.03
CA GLY A 260 -26.69 -12.43 -28.99
C GLY A 260 -25.18 -12.41 -28.74
N ILE A 261 -24.72 -11.88 -27.60
CA ILE A 261 -23.30 -11.86 -27.26
C ILE A 261 -22.86 -13.25 -26.79
N LYS A 262 -21.83 -13.77 -27.44
CA LYS A 262 -21.21 -15.05 -27.11
C LYS A 262 -19.99 -14.84 -26.22
N PHE A 263 -19.76 -15.75 -25.29
CA PHE A 263 -18.61 -15.71 -24.40
C PHE A 263 -17.62 -16.80 -24.82
N LYS A 264 -16.34 -16.46 -24.95
CA LYS A 264 -15.26 -17.42 -25.24
C LYS A 264 -14.06 -17.16 -24.35
N ARG A 265 -13.28 -18.21 -24.09
CA ARG A 265 -11.95 -18.05 -23.49
C ARG A 265 -11.03 -17.30 -24.46
N ALA A 266 -10.22 -16.38 -23.94
CA ALA A 266 -9.13 -15.79 -24.71
C ALA A 266 -8.10 -16.87 -25.11
N LYS A 267 -7.36 -16.65 -26.19
CA LYS A 267 -6.29 -17.55 -26.66
C LYS A 267 -4.90 -17.11 -26.17
N GLU A 268 -4.77 -15.83 -25.85
CA GLU A 268 -3.56 -15.19 -25.31
C GLU A 268 -3.88 -14.88 -23.85
N ASP A 269 -3.03 -15.37 -22.93
CA ASP A 269 -3.23 -15.28 -21.47
C ASP A 269 -2.23 -14.32 -20.81
N ASP A 270 -1.61 -13.43 -21.59
CA ASP A 270 -0.54 -12.54 -21.12
C ASP A 270 -1.03 -11.48 -20.11
N ASN A 271 -2.33 -11.27 -19.98
CA ASN A 271 -2.91 -10.31 -19.03
C ASN A 271 -4.34 -10.73 -18.64
N LEU A 272 -4.61 -10.89 -17.34
CA LEU A 272 -5.94 -11.25 -16.83
C LEU A 272 -7.02 -10.20 -17.18
N MET A 273 -6.62 -8.95 -17.37
CA MET A 273 -7.53 -7.82 -17.62
C MET A 273 -7.78 -7.54 -19.11
N ASP A 274 -7.22 -8.34 -20.04
CA ASP A 274 -7.38 -8.13 -21.49
C ASP A 274 -8.70 -8.71 -22.04
N ILE A 275 -9.81 -8.06 -21.68
CA ILE A 275 -11.16 -8.43 -22.14
C ILE A 275 -11.44 -7.78 -23.51
N LYS A 276 -11.67 -8.60 -24.54
CA LYS A 276 -11.89 -8.14 -25.92
C LYS A 276 -13.30 -8.47 -26.42
N PHE A 277 -14.00 -7.49 -26.97
CA PHE A 277 -15.27 -7.72 -27.69
C PHE A 277 -15.06 -7.62 -29.20
N VAL A 278 -15.17 -8.73 -29.92
CA VAL A 278 -14.95 -8.78 -31.38
C VAL A 278 -16.06 -9.59 -32.04
N ASN A 279 -16.77 -8.99 -32.99
CA ASN A 279 -17.81 -9.63 -33.80
C ASN A 279 -18.88 -10.37 -32.98
N GLY A 280 -19.43 -9.71 -31.94
CA GLY A 280 -20.45 -10.31 -31.07
C GLY A 280 -19.90 -11.35 -30.08
N VAL A 281 -18.58 -11.49 -29.96
CA VAL A 281 -17.95 -12.41 -29.02
C VAL A 281 -17.14 -11.63 -27.99
N LEU A 282 -17.52 -11.76 -26.72
CA LEU A 282 -16.72 -11.33 -25.58
C LEU A 282 -15.71 -12.41 -25.22
N ARG A 283 -14.43 -12.11 -25.38
CA ARG A 283 -13.30 -12.98 -25.03
C ARG A 283 -12.77 -12.57 -23.67
N ILE A 284 -12.75 -13.52 -22.74
CA ILE A 284 -12.34 -13.30 -21.35
C ILE A 284 -11.13 -14.20 -21.06
N PRO A 285 -10.01 -13.65 -20.53
CA PRO A 285 -8.88 -14.44 -20.04
C PRO A 285 -9.27 -15.42 -18.93
N GLN A 286 -8.55 -16.53 -18.80
CA GLN A 286 -8.86 -17.50 -17.75
C GLN A 286 -8.29 -17.05 -16.40
N LEU A 287 -9.16 -16.93 -15.39
CA LEU A 287 -8.72 -16.83 -14.00
C LEU A 287 -8.43 -18.24 -13.46
N ILE A 288 -7.22 -18.44 -12.95
CA ILE A 288 -6.83 -19.66 -12.24
C ILE A 288 -6.88 -19.31 -10.75
N ILE A 289 -7.77 -19.96 -10.00
CA ILE A 289 -7.94 -19.81 -8.54
C ILE A 289 -7.52 -21.11 -7.89
#